data_AF-A0A529MXU1-F1
#
_entry.id   AF-A0A529MXU1-F1
#
_cell.length_a   1.000
_cell.length_b   1.000
_cell.length_c   1.000
_cell.angle_alpha   90.00
_cell.angle_beta   90.00
_cell.angle_gamma   90.00
#
_symmetry.space_group_name_H-M   'P 1'
#
loop_
_entity.id
_entity.type
_entity.pdbx_description
1 polymer ?
#
loop_
_entity_poly.entity_id
_entity_poly.type
_entity_poly.pdbx_seq_one_letter_code
_entity_poly.pdbx_strand_id
1 'polypeptide(L)' 'MLEIPEDRGERRKLFQAIDQAFKAGDFATLAAALGGSARWFDERMPFELGLGHPLE' A
#
# COMPACT_ATOMS: atom_id res chain seq x y z
N MET A 1 -5.56 -1.04 -11.33
CA MET A 1 -6.43 -1.42 -10.20
C MET A 1 -5.76 -2.60 -9.53
N LEU A 2 -5.55 -2.58 -8.21
CA LEU A 2 -4.85 -3.65 -7.51
C LEU A 2 -5.67 -4.94 -7.55
N GLU A 3 -5.12 -5.99 -8.13
CA GLU A 3 -5.73 -7.31 -8.12
C GLU A 3 -5.28 -8.03 -6.83
N ILE A 4 -6.23 -8.31 -5.94
CA ILE A 4 -5.97 -9.06 -4.72
C ILE A 4 -6.19 -10.55 -5.01
N PRO A 5 -5.17 -11.41 -4.85
CA PRO A 5 -5.33 -12.85 -5.06
C PRO A 5 -6.38 -13.45 -4.13
N GLU A 6 -7.18 -14.38 -4.65
CA GLU A 6 -8.11 -15.18 -3.84
C GLU A 6 -7.37 -16.20 -2.98
N ASP A 7 -6.23 -16.70 -3.49
CA ASP A 7 -5.35 -17.58 -2.72
C ASP A 7 -4.77 -16.86 -1.49
N ARG A 8 -4.91 -17.50 -0.34
CA ARG A 8 -4.52 -16.92 0.94
C ARG A 8 -3.00 -16.74 1.05
N GLY A 9 -2.22 -17.63 0.44
CA GLY A 9 -0.77 -17.58 0.43
C GLY A 9 -0.26 -16.43 -0.43
N GLU A 10 -0.77 -16.33 -1.66
CA GLU A 10 -0.44 -15.24 -2.60
C GLU A 10 -0.89 -13.88 -2.05
N ARG A 11 -2.05 -13.82 -1.42
CA ARG A 11 -2.50 -12.60 -0.73
C ARG A 11 -1.57 -12.20 0.41
N ARG A 12 -1.09 -13.15 1.22
CA ARG A 12 -0.11 -12.87 2.28
C ARG A 12 1.20 -12.33 1.69
N LYS A 13 1.69 -12.93 0.60
CA LYS A 13 2.91 -12.47 -0.09
C LYS A 13 2.75 -11.04 -0.62
N LEU A 14 1.60 -10.73 -1.23
CA LEU A 14 1.27 -9.38 -1.69
C LEU A 14 1.35 -8.36 -0.54
N PHE A 15 0.67 -8.64 0.58
CA PHE A 15 0.70 -7.73 1.73
C PHE A 15 2.09 -7.61 2.36
N GLN A 16 2.86 -8.69 2.39
CA GLN A 16 4.25 -8.65 2.89
C GLN A 16 5.16 -7.80 2.00
N ALA A 17 5.01 -7.90 0.67
CA ALA A 17 5.77 -7.09 -0.28
C ALA A 17 5.44 -5.60 -0.13
N ILE A 18 4.15 -5.27 0.05
CA ILE A 18 3.69 -3.89 0.34
C ILE A 18 4.31 -3.36 1.63
N ASP A 19 4.25 -4.13 2.73
CA ASP A 19 4.81 -3.75 4.04
C ASP A 19 6.33 -3.52 3.97
N GLN A 20 7.06 -4.41 3.30
CA GLN A 20 8.51 -4.27 3.15
C GLN A 20 8.88 -3.06 2.30
N ALA A 21 8.21 -2.84 1.17
CA ALA A 21 8.46 -1.68 0.31
C ALA A 21 8.16 -0.36 1.04
N PHE A 22 7.08 -0.31 1.84
CA PHE A 22 6.76 0.85 2.66
C PHE A 22 7.82 1.13 3.72
N LYS A 23 8.25 0.11 4.48
CA LYS A 23 9.30 0.24 5.49
C LYS A 23 10.67 0.62 4.91
N ALA A 24 10.97 0.15 3.71
CA ALA A 24 12.21 0.48 3.01
C ALA A 24 12.18 1.89 2.38
N GLY A 25 11.01 2.54 2.31
CA GLY A 25 10.83 3.78 1.55
C GLY A 25 10.94 3.57 0.03
N ASP A 26 10.80 2.33 -0.46
CA ASP A 26 10.84 2.04 -1.89
C ASP A 26 9.46 2.25 -2.51
N PHE A 27 9.20 3.52 -2.81
CA PHE A 27 7.94 3.98 -3.38
C PHE A 27 7.71 3.51 -4.82
N ALA A 28 8.77 3.18 -5.57
CA ALA A 28 8.64 2.65 -6.92
C ALA A 28 8.09 1.22 -6.89
N THR A 29 8.67 0.37 -6.05
CA THR A 29 8.19 -1.00 -5.82
C THR A 29 6.80 -1.01 -5.21
N LEU A 30 6.53 -0.10 -4.27
CA LEU A 30 5.22 0.05 -3.65
C LEU A 30 4.15 0.46 -4.67
N ALA A 31 4.46 1.41 -5.57
CA ALA A 31 3.55 1.81 -6.64
C ALA A 31 3.21 0.64 -7.58
N ALA A 32 4.22 -0.15 -7.96
CA ALA A 32 4.02 -1.34 -8.78
C ALA A 32 3.15 -2.39 -8.06
N ALA A 33 3.45 -2.65 -6.79
CA ALA A 33 2.69 -3.59 -5.95
C ALA A 33 1.23 -3.16 -5.75
N LEU A 34 0.94 -1.86 -5.79
CA LEU A 34 -0.41 -1.29 -5.68
C LEU A 34 -1.11 -1.11 -7.05
N GLY A 35 -0.61 -1.77 -8.10
CA GLY A 35 -1.23 -1.77 -9.42
C GLY A 35 -1.06 -0.46 -10.18
N GLY A 36 0.07 0.23 -9.96
CA GLY A 36 0.47 1.44 -10.69
C GLY A 36 -0.34 2.68 -10.37
N SER A 37 -1.06 2.71 -9.24
CA SER A 37 -1.88 3.86 -8.86
C SER A 37 -1.01 5.10 -8.65
N ALA A 38 -1.19 6.19 -9.39
CA ALA A 38 -0.45 7.43 -9.13
C ALA A 38 -0.89 8.13 -7.83
N ARG A 39 -1.94 7.63 -7.15
CA ARG A 39 -2.60 8.27 -6.00
C ARG A 39 -2.56 7.46 -4.71
N TRP A 40 -1.74 6.40 -4.61
CA TRP A 40 -1.60 5.66 -3.34
C TRP A 40 -0.88 6.48 -2.26
N PHE A 41 -0.16 7.53 -2.68
CA PHE A 41 0.42 8.55 -1.81
C PHE A 41 -0.03 9.91 -2.33
N ASP A 42 -1.15 10.42 -1.82
CA ASP A 42 -1.57 11.79 -2.04
C ASP A 42 -1.11 12.58 -0.81
N GLU A 43 -0.12 13.46 -0.97
CA GLU A 43 0.37 14.34 0.11
C GLU A 43 -0.76 15.24 0.66
N ARG A 44 -1.85 15.38 -0.11
CA ARG A 44 -3.05 16.14 0.23
C ARG A 44 -4.19 15.22 0.68
N MET A 45 -3.97 13.93 0.94
CA MET A 45 -5.01 13.07 1.51
C MET A 45 -5.47 13.70 2.82
N PRO A 46 -6.71 14.20 2.90
CA PRO A 46 -7.19 14.75 4.14
C PRO A 46 -7.20 13.59 5.14
N PHE A 47 -6.55 13.81 6.27
CA PHE A 47 -6.47 12.88 7.40
C PHE A 47 -7.86 12.28 7.77
N GLU A 48 -8.94 12.95 7.35
CA GLU A 48 -10.34 12.59 7.55
C GLU A 48 -10.87 11.40 6.71
N LEU A 49 -10.12 10.88 5.71
CA LEU A 49 -10.59 9.77 4.86
C LEU A 49 -9.87 8.43 5.09
N GLY A 50 -9.61 8.09 6.37
CA GLY A 50 -9.67 6.68 6.79
C GLY A 50 -8.39 5.98 7.22
N LEU A 51 -7.38 6.69 7.73
CA LEU A 51 -6.29 6.09 8.52
C LEU A 51 -5.97 6.92 9.78
N GLY A 52 -7.03 7.53 10.36
CA GLY A 52 -6.96 8.27 11.61
C GLY A 52 -6.74 7.38 12.82
N HIS A 53 -5.54 6.82 12.95
CA HIS A 53 -4.96 6.64 14.27
C HIS A 53 -3.86 7.69 14.42
N PRO A 54 -3.98 8.63 15.37
CA PRO A 54 -2.83 9.43 15.75
C PRO A 54 -1.70 8.47 16.14
N LEU A 55 -0.51 8.71 15.60
CA LEU A 55 0.72 8.10 16.10
C LEU A 55 1.02 8.76 17.45
N GLU A 56 0.32 8.32 18.51
CA GLU A 56 0.70 8.52 19.91
C GLU A 56 1.26 7.22 20.49
#